data_AF-A0A445A1L4-F1
#
_entry.id   AF-A0A445A1L4-F1
#
_cell.length_a   1.000
_cell.length_b   1.000
_cell.length_c   1.000
_cell.angle_alpha   90.00
_cell.angle_beta   90.00
_cell.angle_gamma   90.00
#
_symmetry.space_group_name_H-M   'P 1'
#
loop_
_entity.id
_entity.type
_entity.pdbx_description
1 polymer ?
#
loop_
_entity_poly.entity_id
_entity_poly.type
_entity_poly.pdbx_seq_one_letter_code
_entity_poly.pdbx_strand_id
1 'polypeptide(L)'
;MEEIKKVYRARFKPLGNPATWPMYQGPRHIPNPHLKRVSKGRPKITHFLNEMDMRDMRGPGRCRLCGGQGHSRSRCPQRPGSSASGGVHNS
;
A
#
# COMPACT_ATOMS: atom_id res chain seq x y z
N MET A 1 22.36 10.81 -8.77
CA MET A 1 21.46 10.08 -9.70
C MET A 1 22.17 9.61 -10.96
N GLU A 2 23.07 10.39 -11.55
CA GLU A 2 23.83 9.96 -12.74
C GLU A 2 24.83 8.83 -12.46
N GLU A 3 25.49 8.82 -11.31
CA GLU A 3 26.36 7.72 -10.84
C GLU A 3 25.65 6.36 -10.94
N ILE A 4 24.40 6.31 -10.44
CA ILE A 4 23.59 5.09 -10.40
C ILE A 4 23.23 4.67 -11.83
N LYS A 5 22.85 5.61 -12.70
CA LYS A 5 22.54 5.33 -14.11
C LYS A 5 23.76 4.77 -14.87
N LYS A 6 24.98 5.23 -14.57
CA LYS A 6 26.23 4.72 -15.18
C LYS A 6 26.45 3.24 -14.88
N VAL A 7 26.24 2.80 -13.63
CA VAL A 7 26.41 1.39 -13.22
C VAL A 7 25.47 0.46 -14.00
N TYR A 8 24.24 0.90 -14.25
CA TYR A 8 23.23 0.09 -14.93
C TYR A 8 23.28 0.16 -16.46
N ARG A 9 24.07 1.08 -17.04
CA ARG A 9 24.14 1.30 -18.50
C ARG A 9 24.59 0.05 -19.28
N ALA A 10 25.48 -0.77 -18.69
CA ALA A 10 25.94 -2.02 -19.31
C ALA A 10 24.88 -3.13 -19.26
N ARG A 11 23.99 -3.12 -18.27
CA ARG A 11 22.98 -4.17 -18.04
C ARG A 11 21.64 -3.85 -18.70
N PHE A 12 21.30 -2.57 -18.77
CA PHE A 12 20.03 -2.10 -19.31
C PHE A 12 20.30 -1.22 -20.53
N LYS A 13 20.17 -1.82 -21.71
CA LYS A 13 20.14 -1.07 -22.96
C LYS A 13 18.89 -0.17 -22.93
N PRO A 14 19.01 1.12 -23.31
CA PRO A 14 17.84 1.97 -23.48
C PRO A 14 16.83 1.28 -24.41
N LEU A 15 15.55 1.33 -24.02
CA LEU A 15 14.49 0.81 -24.89
C LEU A 15 14.50 1.61 -26.19
N GLY A 16 14.52 0.91 -27.33
CA GLY A 16 14.45 1.53 -28.64
C GLY A 16 13.10 2.22 -28.87
N ASN A 17 13.00 2.95 -29.99
CA ASN A 17 11.77 3.64 -30.38
C ASN A 17 10.57 2.66 -30.37
N PRO A 18 9.48 2.96 -29.64
CA PRO A 18 8.27 2.13 -29.65
C PRO A 18 7.72 1.82 -31.04
N ALA A 19 7.89 2.74 -32.01
CA ALA A 19 7.45 2.55 -33.39
C ALA A 19 8.23 1.47 -34.16
N THR A 20 9.43 1.09 -33.68
CA THR A 20 10.26 0.06 -34.30
C THR A 20 10.18 -1.28 -33.56
N TRP A 21 9.29 -1.42 -32.57
CA TRP A 21 9.15 -2.68 -31.85
C TRP A 21 8.47 -3.71 -32.76
N PRO A 22 8.99 -4.96 -32.83
CA PRO A 22 8.33 -6.01 -33.57
C PRO A 22 6.94 -6.29 -32.95
N MET A 23 6.00 -6.78 -33.75
CA MET A 23 4.74 -7.27 -33.20
C MET A 23 5.02 -8.35 -32.16
N TYR A 24 4.32 -8.29 -31.03
CA TYR A 24 4.44 -9.28 -29.97
C TYR A 24 3.95 -10.65 -30.47
N GLN A 25 4.89 -11.59 -30.62
CA GLN A 25 4.63 -12.99 -31.01
C GLN A 25 4.53 -13.95 -29.81
N GLY A 26 4.64 -13.43 -28.59
CA GLY A 26 4.60 -14.26 -27.39
C GLY A 26 3.19 -14.77 -27.05
N PRO A 27 3.09 -15.71 -26.10
CA PRO A 27 1.80 -16.22 -25.65
C PRO A 27 0.93 -15.08 -25.12
N ARG A 28 -0.29 -14.99 -25.63
CA ARG A 28 -1.27 -14.03 -25.13
C ARG A 28 -1.67 -14.49 -23.72
N HIS A 29 -1.20 -13.78 -22.70
CA HIS A 29 -1.55 -14.08 -21.33
C HIS A 29 -3.00 -13.64 -21.07
N ILE A 30 -3.95 -14.49 -21.47
CA ILE A 30 -5.38 -14.31 -21.23
C ILE A 30 -5.67 -14.93 -19.86
N PRO A 31 -6.07 -14.14 -18.85
CA PRO A 31 -6.49 -14.71 -17.57
C PRO A 31 -7.66 -15.66 -17.79
N ASN A 32 -7.61 -16.85 -17.20
CA ASN A 32 -8.71 -17.80 -17.29
C ASN A 32 -10.00 -17.16 -16.72
N PRO A 33 -11.05 -16.96 -17.54
CA PRO A 33 -12.29 -16.35 -17.07
C PRO A 33 -12.97 -17.15 -15.95
N HIS A 34 -12.77 -18.47 -15.88
CA HIS A 34 -13.32 -19.33 -14.83
C HIS A 34 -12.62 -19.15 -13.48
N LEU A 35 -11.37 -18.68 -13.47
CA LEU A 35 -10.64 -18.34 -12.25
C LEU A 35 -10.89 -16.89 -11.82
N LYS A 36 -11.69 -16.13 -12.58
CA LYS A 36 -12.06 -14.77 -12.22
C LYS A 36 -12.94 -14.81 -10.98
N ARG A 37 -12.52 -14.12 -9.92
CA ARG A 37 -13.38 -13.92 -8.75
C ARG A 37 -14.65 -13.17 -9.16
N VAL A 38 -15.79 -13.80 -8.93
CA VAL A 38 -17.12 -13.25 -9.20
C VAL A 38 -17.60 -12.38 -8.03
N SER A 39 -17.21 -12.73 -6.81
CA SER A 39 -17.55 -11.97 -5.59
C SER A 39 -16.79 -10.65 -5.53
N LYS A 40 -17.51 -9.55 -5.32
CA LYS A 40 -16.91 -8.26 -4.95
C LYS A 40 -16.42 -8.31 -3.51
N GLY A 41 -15.29 -7.65 -3.23
CA GLY A 41 -14.78 -7.48 -1.87
C GLY A 41 -13.49 -8.24 -1.58
N ARG A 42 -13.00 -8.09 -0.34
CA ARG A 42 -11.77 -8.74 0.13
C ARG A 42 -12.02 -10.23 0.36
N PRO A 43 -11.12 -11.12 -0.08
CA PRO A 43 -11.18 -12.52 0.28
C PRO A 43 -11.26 -12.68 1.80
N LYS A 44 -12.04 -13.66 2.27
CA LYS A 44 -12.05 -14.04 3.67
C LYS A 44 -10.60 -14.37 4.07
N ILE A 45 -10.11 -13.73 5.13
CA ILE A 45 -8.83 -14.12 5.71
C ILE A 45 -8.98 -15.56 6.19
N THR A 46 -8.18 -16.45 5.61
CA THR A 46 -8.05 -17.85 6.01
C THR A 46 -6.79 -18.09 6.85
N HIS A 47 -5.97 -17.05 7.03
CA HIS A 47 -4.75 -17.17 7.81
C HIS A 47 -5.08 -17.23 9.30
N PHE A 48 -4.46 -18.18 9.99
CA PHE A 48 -4.50 -18.24 11.44
C PHE A 48 -3.66 -17.08 12.00
N LEU A 49 -4.22 -16.26 12.87
CA LEU A 49 -3.46 -15.19 13.51
C LEU A 49 -2.45 -15.83 14.46
N ASN A 50 -1.16 -15.56 14.26
CA ASN A 50 -0.13 -15.99 15.20
C ASN A 50 0.20 -14.88 16.22
N GLU A 51 1.09 -15.18 17.16
CA GLU A 51 1.51 -14.24 18.20
C GLU A 51 2.15 -12.96 17.64
N MET A 52 2.81 -13.02 16.47
CA MET A 52 3.37 -11.83 15.81
C MET A 52 2.29 -10.93 15.18
N ASP A 53 1.14 -11.50 14.82
CA ASP A 53 -0.02 -10.78 14.29
C ASP A 53 -0.90 -10.17 15.40
N MET A 54 -0.76 -10.66 16.64
CA MET A 54 -1.44 -10.11 17.80
C MET A 54 -0.93 -8.69 18.08
N ARG A 55 -1.85 -7.74 18.00
CA ARG A 55 -1.54 -6.30 18.11
C ARG A 55 -1.15 -5.86 19.51
N ASP A 56 -1.23 -6.73 20.51
CA ASP A 56 -0.89 -6.44 21.90
C ASP A 56 0.61 -6.15 22.09
N MET A 57 1.46 -6.59 21.14
CA MET A 57 2.90 -6.26 21.12
C MET A 57 3.24 -4.93 20.42
N ARG A 58 2.29 -4.35 19.68
CA ARG A 58 2.49 -3.03 19.05
C ARG A 58 2.04 -2.00 20.08
N GLY A 59 3.02 -1.33 20.72
CA GLY A 59 2.76 -0.23 21.65
C GLY A 59 1.80 0.82 21.10
N PRO A 60 1.31 1.75 21.95
CA PRO A 60 0.19 2.63 21.65
C PRO A 60 0.27 3.22 20.24
N GLY A 61 -0.74 2.93 19.42
CA GLY A 61 -0.77 3.34 18.02
C GLY A 61 -0.51 4.84 17.89
N ARG A 62 0.57 5.20 17.17
CA ARG A 62 0.90 6.59 16.92
C ARG A 62 -0.01 7.16 15.83
N CYS A 63 -0.44 8.40 16.01
CA CYS A 63 -1.18 9.14 15.02
C CYS A 63 -0.35 9.25 13.73
N ARG A 64 -0.91 8.77 12.61
CA ARG A 64 -0.23 8.82 11.30
C ARG A 64 -0.04 10.23 10.74
N LEU A 65 -0.64 11.26 11.35
CA LEU A 65 -0.50 12.65 10.94
C LEU A 65 0.58 13.39 11.73
N CYS A 66 0.48 13.37 13.06
CA CYS A 66 1.39 14.13 13.93
C CYS A 66 2.39 13.27 14.73
N GLY A 67 2.30 11.94 14.63
CA GLY A 67 3.16 11.01 15.38
C GLY A 67 2.84 10.87 16.88
N GLY A 68 1.90 11.67 17.40
CA GLY A 68 1.50 11.62 18.81
C GLY A 68 0.83 10.30 19.21
N GLN A 69 1.03 9.85 20.44
CA GLN A 69 0.35 8.68 21.00
C GLN A 69 -1.05 9.04 21.49
N GLY A 70 -1.88 8.03 21.77
CA GLY A 70 -3.20 8.21 22.40
C GLY A 70 -4.35 8.60 21.46
N HIS A 71 -4.08 8.85 20.18
CA HIS A 71 -5.13 9.18 19.21
C HIS A 71 -4.83 8.67 17.80
N SER A 72 -5.88 8.37 17.05
CA SER A 72 -5.78 8.00 15.64
C SER A 72 -5.80 9.24 14.75
N ARG A 73 -5.45 9.06 13.46
CA ARG A 73 -5.51 10.13 12.45
C ARG A 73 -6.85 10.87 12.39
N SER A 74 -7.98 10.18 12.64
CA SER A 74 -9.30 10.81 12.59
C SER A 74 -9.55 11.80 13.72
N ARG A 75 -8.92 11.59 14.89
CA ARG A 75 -8.99 12.43 16.09
C ARG A 75 -7.75 13.31 16.26
N CYS A 76 -6.95 13.48 15.22
CA CYS A 76 -5.75 14.29 15.29
C CYS A 76 -6.09 15.78 15.37
N PRO A 77 -5.58 16.53 16.36
CA PRO A 77 -5.75 17.98 16.42
C PRO A 77 -5.20 18.72 15.19
N GLN A 78 -4.20 18.13 14.54
CA GLN A 78 -3.58 18.66 13.32
C GLN A 78 -4.31 18.24 12.03
N ARG A 79 -5.51 17.64 12.14
CA ARG A 79 -6.29 17.24 10.96
C ARG A 79 -6.89 18.50 10.33
N PRO A 80 -6.60 18.80 9.05
CA PRO A 80 -7.24 19.92 8.38
C PRO A 80 -8.74 19.61 8.20
N GLY A 81 -9.60 20.44 8.81
CA GLY A 81 -11.05 20.42 8.57
C GLY A 81 -11.95 19.85 9.68
N SER A 82 -11.68 20.09 10.97
CA SER A 82 -12.73 19.91 12.01
C SER A 82 -12.46 20.77 13.23
N SER A 83 -12.93 22.01 13.19
CA SER A 83 -13.36 22.75 14.37
C SER A 83 -14.71 22.20 14.86
N ALA A 84 -14.92 22.26 16.18
CA ALA A 84 -16.13 21.97 16.96
C ALA A 84 -16.19 20.62 17.73
N SER A 85 -15.73 20.72 18.98
CA SER A 85 -16.45 20.40 20.24
C SER A 85 -16.97 18.99 20.55
N GLY A 86 -16.58 18.50 21.74
CA GLY A 86 -17.47 17.77 22.66
C GLY A 86 -17.07 16.34 22.99
N GLY A 87 -16.55 16.12 24.20
CA GLY A 87 -16.27 14.77 24.72
C GLY A 87 -15.51 14.77 26.04
N VAL A 88 -16.12 15.33 27.09
CA VAL A 88 -15.79 15.03 28.48
C VAL A 88 -16.09 13.55 28.77
N HIS A 89 -15.17 12.83 29.39
CA HIS A 89 -15.50 11.93 30.49
C HIS A 89 -14.30 11.66 31.39
N ASN A 90 -14.66 11.67 32.67
CA ASN A 90 -13.93 11.65 33.93
C ASN A 90 -13.29 10.28 34.25
N SER A 91 -12.32 10.35 35.19
CA SER A 91 -11.75 9.30 36.06
C SER A 91 -10.64 8.44 35.47
#